data_AF-A0A6A6F164-F1
#
_entry.id   AF-A0A6A6F164-F1
#
_cell.length_a   1.000
_cell.length_b   1.000
_cell.length_c   1.000
_cell.angle_alpha   90.00
_cell.angle_beta   90.00
_cell.angle_gamma   90.00
#
_symmetry.space_group_name_H-M   'P 1'
#
loop_
_entity.id
_entity.type
_entity.pdbx_description
1 polymer ?
#
loop_
_entity_poly.entity_id
_entity_poly.type
_entity_poly.pdbx_seq_one_letter_code
_entity_poly.pdbx_strand_id
1 'polypeptide(L)'
;MKLYQLCTLIGLLSPPCIASCIVDPNSTKDLFHIVTSQDLIPLVKHNGRLQLATLVDGAHKGDSPLFYFQKPAEGPKNIYDLVLADEDLAKPQFVAKTNDGSLILSDASTGPWSQNVDGVHILTSIFTVDCHGNIGVANGSMNLSLTAGSSASENDLIVFNFNTDTLHHALRTRSSRMLTKRDEAYRCPSGFCAMTKRDARPISWNGCGSAPWQFKFVPDFDFSDCCDQHDICYDDCNSPSVSYCNNNFHDCMMGKCDQKYPKPLTPVKAGLRAACKELARVYTDVVSGPYGAKYFTEYGMERCTCYPHPDPCPKT
;
A
#
# COMPACT_ATOMS: atom_id res chain seq x y z
N MET A 1 -14.10 34.58 -0.49
CA MET A 1 -15.33 33.94 0.04
C MET A 1 -15.08 32.45 0.11
N LYS A 2 -15.13 31.88 1.31
CA LYS A 2 -14.61 30.53 1.64
C LYS A 2 -15.55 29.43 1.11
N LEU A 3 -15.01 28.47 0.36
CA LEU A 3 -15.69 27.24 -0.09
C LEU A 3 -15.88 26.20 1.05
N TYR A 4 -16.03 26.65 2.30
CA TYR A 4 -16.18 25.80 3.50
C TYR A 4 -17.65 25.65 3.95
N GLN A 5 -18.63 26.00 3.12
CA GLN A 5 -20.04 26.06 3.53
C GLN A 5 -21.04 25.28 2.66
N LEU A 6 -20.60 24.27 1.90
CA LEU A 6 -21.53 23.39 1.16
C LEU A 6 -21.77 22.00 1.78
N CYS A 7 -21.23 21.70 2.98
CA CYS A 7 -21.53 20.44 3.69
C CYS A 7 -22.56 20.57 4.82
N THR A 8 -23.17 21.74 5.04
CA THR A 8 -24.04 21.95 6.22
C THR A 8 -25.53 22.07 5.93
N LEU A 9 -26.03 21.73 4.73
CA LEU A 9 -27.45 21.93 4.45
C LEU A 9 -28.15 20.81 3.66
N ILE A 10 -27.86 19.54 3.97
CA ILE A 10 -28.83 18.44 3.79
C ILE A 10 -28.71 17.52 5.00
N GLY A 11 -29.77 17.47 5.80
CA GLY A 11 -29.81 16.76 7.07
C GLY A 11 -29.71 15.24 6.93
N LEU A 12 -28.99 14.65 7.89
CA LEU A 12 -29.27 13.37 8.54
C LEU A 12 -29.45 12.17 7.60
N LEU A 13 -28.34 11.60 7.11
CA LEU A 13 -28.08 10.15 6.91
C LEU A 13 -26.87 9.85 6.01
N SER A 14 -25.94 10.78 5.82
CA SER A 14 -24.63 10.45 5.26
C SER A 14 -23.72 10.01 6.41
N PRO A 15 -23.31 8.72 6.52
CA PRO A 15 -22.24 8.37 7.42
C PRO A 15 -21.00 9.21 7.05
N PRO A 16 -20.22 9.70 8.03
CA PRO A 16 -18.99 10.40 7.74
C PRO A 16 -18.16 9.54 6.78
N CYS A 17 -17.46 10.16 5.82
CA CYS A 17 -16.41 9.49 5.07
C CYS A 17 -15.34 9.03 6.06
N ILE A 18 -15.54 7.87 6.69
CA ILE A 18 -14.55 7.19 7.48
C ILE A 18 -13.51 6.77 6.46
N ALA A 19 -12.28 7.23 6.64
CA ALA A 19 -11.13 6.66 5.94
C ALA A 19 -11.17 5.15 6.21
N SER A 20 -11.47 4.37 5.17
CA SER A 20 -11.55 2.90 5.30
C SER A 20 -10.16 2.41 5.70
N CYS A 21 -10.05 1.78 6.87
CA CYS A 21 -8.80 1.16 7.32
C CYS A 21 -8.44 0.01 6.35
N ILE A 22 -7.14 -0.26 6.14
CA ILE A 22 -6.66 -1.28 5.19
C ILE A 22 -7.18 -2.68 5.56
N VAL A 23 -7.33 -2.92 6.85
CA VAL A 23 -7.93 -4.10 7.43
C VAL A 23 -8.94 -3.63 8.48
N ASP A 24 -10.13 -4.20 8.49
CA ASP A 24 -11.02 -4.09 9.65
C ASP A 24 -10.64 -5.19 10.65
N PRO A 25 -10.01 -4.86 11.78
CA PRO A 25 -9.61 -5.88 12.76
C PRO A 25 -10.79 -6.53 13.48
N ASN A 26 -12.03 -6.08 13.22
CA ASN A 26 -13.24 -6.70 13.71
C ASN A 26 -13.89 -7.64 12.69
N SER A 27 -13.34 -7.74 11.48
CA SER A 27 -13.83 -8.60 10.41
C SER A 27 -12.95 -9.84 10.27
N THR A 28 -13.50 -11.01 10.59
CA THR A 28 -12.83 -12.29 10.32
C THR A 28 -12.80 -12.65 8.83
N LYS A 29 -13.42 -11.82 7.98
CA LYS A 29 -13.42 -11.97 6.52
C LYS A 29 -12.28 -11.19 5.84
N ASP A 30 -11.68 -10.24 6.54
CA ASP A 30 -10.52 -9.51 6.03
C ASP A 30 -9.27 -10.35 6.25
N LEU A 31 -8.96 -11.16 5.24
CA LEU A 31 -7.79 -12.01 5.23
C LEU A 31 -6.58 -11.25 4.71
N PHE A 32 -5.41 -11.51 5.29
CA PHE A 32 -4.14 -10.88 4.88
C PHE A 32 -2.95 -11.80 5.14
N HIS A 33 -1.86 -11.59 4.42
CA HIS A 33 -0.57 -12.14 4.79
C HIS A 33 0.17 -11.15 5.69
N ILE A 34 1.20 -11.63 6.37
CA ILE A 34 2.08 -10.80 7.18
C ILE A 34 3.44 -10.77 6.52
N VAL A 35 3.95 -9.57 6.29
CA VAL A 35 5.15 -9.35 5.49
C VAL A 35 6.01 -8.26 6.12
N THR A 36 7.30 -8.24 5.82
CA THR A 36 8.18 -7.11 6.21
C THR A 36 7.81 -5.84 5.45
N SER A 37 7.79 -4.69 6.10
CA SER A 37 7.39 -3.40 5.51
C SER A 37 8.26 -2.96 4.33
N GLN A 38 9.56 -3.27 4.35
CA GLN A 38 10.52 -2.85 3.33
C GLN A 38 10.52 -3.75 2.08
N ASP A 39 10.65 -5.06 2.29
CA ASP A 39 10.88 -6.02 1.19
C ASP A 39 9.70 -6.97 0.91
N LEU A 40 8.61 -6.82 1.66
CA LEU A 40 7.45 -7.71 1.69
C LEU A 40 7.79 -9.20 1.83
N ILE A 41 8.87 -9.53 2.53
CA ILE A 41 9.23 -10.92 2.82
C ILE A 41 8.12 -11.51 3.69
N PRO A 42 7.39 -12.53 3.21
CA PRO A 42 6.27 -13.07 3.96
C PRO A 42 6.74 -13.92 5.13
N LEU A 43 5.90 -13.98 6.17
CA LEU A 43 5.95 -15.07 7.13
C LEU A 43 5.44 -16.35 6.48
N VAL A 44 6.17 -17.44 6.66
CA VAL A 44 5.79 -18.79 6.25
C VAL A 44 5.68 -19.69 7.47
N LYS A 45 4.79 -20.68 7.40
CA LYS A 45 4.67 -21.72 8.44
C LYS A 45 5.71 -22.80 8.18
N HIS A 46 6.60 -23.03 9.14
CA HIS A 46 7.60 -24.09 9.07
C HIS A 46 7.82 -24.71 10.46
N ASN A 47 7.59 -26.02 10.57
CA ASN A 47 7.73 -26.80 11.82
C ASN A 47 7.00 -26.18 13.03
N GLY A 48 5.75 -25.75 12.83
CA GLY A 48 4.91 -25.15 13.89
C GLY A 48 5.28 -23.72 14.29
N ARG A 49 6.27 -23.10 13.63
CA ARG A 49 6.69 -21.72 13.84
C ARG A 49 6.35 -20.86 12.63
N LEU A 50 6.20 -19.56 12.85
CA LEU A 50 6.16 -18.55 11.80
C LEU A 50 7.54 -17.91 11.67
N GLN A 51 8.10 -17.96 10.47
CA GLN A 51 9.44 -17.47 10.16
C GLN A 51 9.42 -16.69 8.84
N LEU A 52 10.37 -15.78 8.63
CA LEU A 52 10.51 -15.13 7.33
C LEU A 52 10.86 -16.18 6.26
N ALA A 53 10.24 -16.07 5.09
CA ALA A 53 10.47 -17.00 3.97
C ALA A 53 11.94 -17.09 3.55
N THR A 54 12.73 -16.03 3.75
CA THR A 54 14.17 -16.01 3.46
C THR A 54 15.00 -16.86 4.41
N LEU A 55 14.47 -17.23 5.58
CA LEU A 55 15.15 -18.05 6.59
C LEU A 55 14.78 -19.54 6.49
N VAL A 56 13.87 -19.89 5.58
CA VAL A 56 13.37 -21.26 5.42
C VAL A 56 13.79 -21.79 4.05
N ASP A 57 14.69 -22.77 4.06
CA ASP A 57 15.17 -23.42 2.83
C ASP A 57 13.99 -24.08 2.09
N GLY A 58 13.86 -23.75 0.80
CA GLY A 58 12.81 -24.29 -0.07
C GLY A 58 11.44 -23.63 0.08
N ALA A 59 11.27 -22.59 0.92
CA ALA A 59 10.00 -21.90 1.05
C ALA A 59 9.50 -21.31 -0.29
N HIS A 60 8.20 -21.41 -0.50
CA HIS A 60 7.48 -20.93 -1.67
C HIS A 60 6.43 -19.88 -1.27
N LYS A 61 6.01 -19.05 -2.24
CA LYS A 61 4.97 -18.03 -2.02
C LYS A 61 3.66 -18.64 -1.48
N GLY A 62 3.32 -19.84 -1.94
CA GLY A 62 2.13 -20.58 -1.49
C GLY A 62 2.17 -21.02 -0.03
N ASP A 63 3.35 -20.98 0.61
CA ASP A 63 3.53 -21.38 2.01
C ASP A 63 3.25 -20.24 3.00
N SER A 64 3.00 -19.03 2.47
CA SER A 64 2.62 -17.85 3.24
C SER A 64 1.16 -17.96 3.66
N PRO A 65 0.85 -18.14 4.95
CA PRO A 65 -0.52 -18.31 5.39
C PRO A 65 -1.33 -17.02 5.28
N LEU A 66 -2.65 -17.14 5.25
CA LEU A 66 -3.56 -16.03 5.47
C LEU A 66 -3.90 -15.94 6.95
N PHE A 67 -4.14 -14.73 7.42
CA PHE A 67 -4.49 -14.42 8.79
C PHE A 67 -5.69 -13.47 8.84
N TYR A 68 -6.37 -13.44 9.97
CA TYR A 68 -7.35 -12.42 10.33
C TYR A 68 -7.17 -12.02 11.79
N PHE A 69 -7.70 -10.85 12.14
CA PHE A 69 -7.79 -10.43 13.55
C PHE A 69 -9.09 -10.89 14.18
N GLN A 70 -9.00 -11.27 15.45
CA GLN A 70 -10.16 -11.63 16.27
C GLN A 70 -10.07 -10.90 17.60
N LYS A 71 -11.21 -10.44 18.13
CA LYS A 71 -11.25 -9.96 19.52
C LYS A 71 -11.10 -11.13 20.49
N PRO A 72 -10.19 -11.05 21.48
CA PRO A 72 -10.14 -12.05 22.53
C PRO A 72 -11.39 -11.96 23.41
N ALA A 73 -11.77 -13.07 24.05
CA ALA A 73 -12.91 -13.13 24.96
C ALA A 73 -12.73 -12.18 26.16
N GLU A 74 -11.48 -12.07 26.64
CA GLU A 74 -11.05 -11.15 27.68
C GLU A 74 -9.80 -10.44 27.17
N GLY A 75 -9.78 -9.10 27.13
CA GLY A 75 -8.62 -8.36 26.68
C GLY A 75 -8.83 -6.85 26.61
N PRO A 76 -7.73 -6.06 26.61
CA PRO A 76 -7.82 -4.60 26.49
C PRO A 76 -8.41 -4.17 25.14
N LYS A 77 -9.02 -2.98 25.12
CA LYS A 77 -9.56 -2.39 23.89
C LYS A 77 -8.44 -2.19 22.86
N ASN A 78 -8.72 -2.48 21.59
CA ASN A 78 -7.78 -2.39 20.45
C ASN A 78 -6.61 -3.38 20.50
N ILE A 79 -6.76 -4.46 21.27
CA ILE A 79 -5.85 -5.59 21.25
C ILE A 79 -6.60 -6.81 20.71
N TYR A 80 -5.93 -7.56 19.85
CA TYR A 80 -6.50 -8.64 19.07
C TYR A 80 -5.66 -9.90 19.21
N ASP A 81 -6.34 -11.03 19.05
CA ASP A 81 -5.72 -12.25 18.60
C ASP A 81 -5.47 -12.16 17.09
N LEU A 82 -4.33 -12.70 16.68
CA LEU A 82 -4.01 -12.92 15.27
C LEU A 82 -4.19 -14.40 14.99
N VAL A 83 -5.07 -14.75 14.05
CA VAL A 83 -5.55 -16.12 13.85
C VAL A 83 -5.24 -16.58 12.43
N LEU A 84 -4.78 -17.82 12.30
CA LEU A 84 -4.54 -18.47 11.02
C LEU A 84 -5.87 -18.74 10.31
N ALA A 85 -5.98 -18.27 9.07
CA ALA A 85 -7.10 -18.51 8.16
C ALA A 85 -6.80 -19.75 7.31
N ASP A 86 -7.06 -20.92 7.88
CA ASP A 86 -6.88 -22.21 7.21
C ASP A 86 -8.15 -23.04 7.45
N GLU A 87 -8.92 -23.20 6.37
CA GLU A 87 -10.22 -23.87 6.39
C GLU A 87 -10.11 -25.37 6.64
N ASP A 88 -8.93 -25.96 6.42
CA ASP A 88 -8.68 -27.39 6.62
C ASP A 88 -8.34 -27.72 8.09
N LEU A 89 -8.17 -26.71 8.95
CA LEU A 89 -7.90 -26.93 10.37
C LEU A 89 -9.18 -27.26 11.13
N ALA A 90 -9.12 -28.37 11.87
CA ALA A 90 -10.20 -28.78 12.78
C ALA A 90 -10.43 -27.79 13.95
N LYS A 91 -9.46 -26.93 14.25
CA LYS A 91 -9.51 -25.89 15.28
C LYS A 91 -8.74 -24.65 14.84
N PRO A 92 -9.18 -23.44 15.22
CA PRO A 92 -8.43 -22.22 14.92
C PRO A 92 -7.05 -22.26 15.60
N GLN A 93 -6.02 -21.83 14.87
CA GLN A 93 -4.66 -21.67 15.40
C GLN A 93 -4.34 -20.19 15.61
N PHE A 94 -3.94 -19.86 16.83
CA PHE A 94 -3.60 -18.51 17.27
C PHE A 94 -2.10 -18.29 17.15
N VAL A 95 -1.71 -17.13 16.64
CA VAL A 95 -0.32 -16.70 16.69
C VAL A 95 0.01 -16.31 18.13
N ALA A 96 1.03 -16.93 18.69
CA ALA A 96 1.53 -16.65 20.03
C ALA A 96 2.98 -16.17 19.95
N LYS A 97 3.31 -15.16 20.74
CA LYS A 97 4.68 -14.71 20.94
C LYS A 97 5.29 -15.42 22.14
N THR A 98 6.48 -15.97 21.97
CA THR A 98 7.26 -16.60 23.04
C THR A 98 8.12 -15.57 23.77
N ASN A 99 8.67 -15.95 24.93
CA ASN A 99 9.61 -15.12 25.70
C ASN A 99 10.88 -14.75 24.91
N ASP A 100 11.33 -15.62 24.00
CA ASP A 100 12.50 -15.37 23.13
C ASP A 100 12.17 -14.48 21.91
N GLY A 101 10.92 -14.04 21.77
CA GLY A 101 10.45 -13.17 20.68
C GLY A 101 9.97 -13.91 19.44
N SER A 102 10.09 -15.23 19.38
CA SER A 102 9.58 -16.02 18.26
C SER A 102 8.06 -16.01 18.17
N LEU A 103 7.56 -16.26 16.96
CA LEU A 103 6.13 -16.46 16.70
C LEU A 103 5.86 -17.95 16.46
N ILE A 104 4.94 -18.51 17.22
CA ILE A 104 4.50 -19.90 17.09
C ILE A 104 2.98 -19.98 16.96
N LEU A 105 2.46 -21.15 16.60
CA LEU A 105 1.03 -21.41 16.54
C LEU A 105 0.57 -22.16 17.80
N SER A 106 -0.53 -21.72 18.39
CA SER A 106 -1.18 -22.31 19.56
C SER A 106 -2.62 -22.70 19.22
N ASP A 107 -3.12 -23.80 19.77
CA ASP A 107 -4.50 -24.25 19.56
C ASP A 107 -5.53 -23.47 20.41
N ALA A 108 -5.07 -22.57 21.28
CA ALA A 108 -5.92 -21.72 22.11
C ALA A 108 -5.32 -20.33 22.33
N SER A 109 -6.19 -19.34 22.46
CA SER A 109 -5.85 -18.01 22.94
C SER A 109 -5.56 -18.07 24.45
N THR A 110 -4.46 -17.45 24.87
CA THR A 110 -4.08 -17.29 26.28
C THR A 110 -4.77 -16.10 26.94
N GLY A 111 -5.47 -15.26 26.16
CA GLY A 111 -5.82 -13.92 26.60
C GLY A 111 -4.57 -13.06 26.82
N PRO A 112 -4.68 -11.92 27.53
CA PRO A 112 -3.57 -10.99 27.75
C PRO A 112 -2.54 -11.50 28.77
N TRP A 113 -2.65 -12.76 29.20
CA TRP A 113 -1.84 -13.35 30.26
C TRP A 113 -0.91 -14.41 29.71
N SER A 114 0.34 -14.41 30.14
CA SER A 114 1.29 -15.44 29.73
C SER A 114 0.87 -16.79 30.28
N GLN A 115 0.88 -17.81 29.43
CA GLN A 115 0.63 -19.19 29.82
C GLN A 115 1.82 -20.07 29.46
N ASN A 116 2.05 -21.12 30.25
CA ASN A 116 3.05 -22.13 29.94
C ASN A 116 2.39 -23.28 29.18
N VAL A 117 2.81 -23.49 27.94
CA VAL A 117 2.37 -24.58 27.07
C VAL A 117 3.60 -25.38 26.68
N ASP A 118 3.62 -26.66 27.05
CA ASP A 118 4.74 -27.59 26.79
C ASP A 118 6.12 -27.07 27.23
N GLY A 119 6.18 -26.37 28.36
CA GLY A 119 7.43 -25.82 28.91
C GLY A 119 7.82 -24.47 28.29
N VAL A 120 7.04 -23.93 27.37
CA VAL A 120 7.27 -22.63 26.71
C VAL A 120 6.24 -21.63 27.20
N HIS A 121 6.72 -20.48 27.67
CA HIS A 121 5.85 -19.35 27.98
C HIS A 121 5.45 -18.62 26.70
N ILE A 122 4.15 -18.54 26.48
CA ILE A 122 3.53 -17.98 25.29
C ILE A 122 2.53 -16.90 25.67
N LEU A 123 2.28 -15.98 24.75
CA LEU A 123 1.32 -14.89 24.91
C LEU A 123 0.61 -14.66 23.57
N THR A 124 -0.71 -14.82 23.55
CA THR A 124 -1.60 -14.35 22.48
C THR A 124 -2.26 -13.03 22.91
N SER A 125 -3.25 -12.54 22.17
CA SER A 125 -4.04 -11.36 22.55
C SER A 125 -3.17 -10.16 22.93
N ILE A 126 -2.16 -9.89 22.10
CA ILE A 126 -1.23 -8.78 22.25
C ILE A 126 -1.10 -7.97 20.96
N PHE A 127 -1.72 -8.41 19.87
CA PHE A 127 -1.53 -7.79 18.58
C PHE A 127 -2.35 -6.52 18.49
N THR A 128 -1.69 -5.45 18.08
CA THR A 128 -2.33 -4.20 17.70
C THR A 128 -2.24 -4.05 16.21
N VAL A 129 -3.26 -3.49 15.61
CA VAL A 129 -3.19 -3.02 14.23
C VAL A 129 -3.77 -1.62 14.16
N ASP A 130 -3.05 -0.72 13.50
CA ASP A 130 -3.56 0.60 13.19
C ASP A 130 -4.35 0.57 11.87
N CYS A 131 -5.01 1.68 11.52
CA CYS A 131 -5.75 1.73 10.25
C CYS A 131 -4.87 1.63 9.00
N HIS A 132 -3.56 1.67 9.19
CA HIS A 132 -2.55 1.55 8.15
C HIS A 132 -2.03 0.12 8.00
N GLY A 133 -2.53 -0.82 8.81
CA GLY A 133 -2.11 -2.22 8.72
C GLY A 133 -0.77 -2.51 9.37
N ASN A 134 -0.16 -1.56 10.10
CA ASN A 134 1.04 -1.82 10.89
C ASN A 134 0.70 -2.75 12.04
N ILE A 135 1.42 -3.86 12.16
CA ILE A 135 1.20 -4.82 13.23
C ILE A 135 2.22 -4.56 14.33
N GLY A 136 1.71 -4.37 15.54
CA GLY A 136 2.53 -4.25 16.74
C GLY A 136 2.14 -5.27 17.79
N VAL A 137 2.92 -5.31 18.87
CA VAL A 137 2.56 -5.99 20.12
C VAL A 137 2.48 -5.01 21.27
N ALA A 138 1.41 -5.10 22.04
CA ALA A 138 1.22 -4.37 23.28
C ALA A 138 1.90 -5.16 24.42
N ASN A 139 3.04 -4.68 24.92
CA ASN A 139 3.62 -5.19 26.15
C ASN A 139 3.99 -4.03 27.09
N GLY A 140 3.27 -3.89 28.20
CA GLY A 140 3.66 -3.14 29.39
C GLY A 140 3.81 -1.61 29.33
N SER A 141 4.05 -0.97 28.18
CA SER A 141 3.95 0.50 28.09
C SER A 141 3.92 1.13 26.70
N MET A 142 4.23 0.48 25.59
CA MET A 142 4.11 1.10 24.25
C MET A 142 4.10 0.03 23.15
N ASN A 143 3.30 0.26 22.10
CA ASN A 143 3.23 -0.56 20.89
C ASN A 143 4.64 -0.82 20.34
N LEU A 144 5.17 -2.02 20.52
CA LEU A 144 6.45 -2.41 19.98
C LEU A 144 6.19 -3.07 18.63
N SER A 145 6.85 -2.58 17.57
CA SER A 145 6.82 -3.24 16.27
C SER A 145 7.29 -4.69 16.39
N LEU A 146 6.60 -5.61 15.70
CA LEU A 146 7.03 -7.01 15.65
C LEU A 146 8.25 -7.13 14.74
N THR A 147 9.37 -7.59 15.28
CA THR A 147 10.47 -8.12 14.47
C THR A 147 10.36 -9.64 14.38
N ALA A 148 10.43 -10.17 13.15
CA ALA A 148 10.56 -11.60 12.94
C ALA A 148 11.99 -12.05 13.31
N GLY A 149 12.19 -12.47 14.56
CA GLY A 149 13.48 -12.94 15.08
C GLY A 149 14.10 -12.05 16.16
N SER A 150 15.11 -12.59 16.86
CA SER A 150 15.79 -12.01 18.02
C SER A 150 16.82 -10.91 17.69
N SER A 151 16.86 -10.42 16.45
CA SER A 151 17.76 -9.34 16.02
C SER A 151 16.97 -8.06 15.76
N ALA A 152 17.26 -7.05 16.57
CA ALA A 152 16.67 -5.73 16.52
C ALA A 152 16.87 -5.01 15.17
N SER A 153 15.83 -4.28 14.76
CA SER A 153 15.86 -2.88 14.29
C SER A 153 15.56 -2.47 12.84
N GLU A 154 15.21 -3.34 11.88
CA GLU A 154 14.88 -2.84 10.52
C GLU A 154 13.64 -3.45 9.80
N ASN A 155 13.03 -4.51 10.33
CA ASN A 155 11.95 -5.22 9.63
C ASN A 155 10.62 -5.16 10.37
N ASP A 156 9.93 -4.01 10.31
CA ASP A 156 8.56 -3.87 10.81
C ASP A 156 7.61 -4.80 10.04
N LEU A 157 6.66 -5.45 10.72
CA LEU A 157 5.66 -6.31 10.06
C LEU A 157 4.39 -5.51 9.73
N ILE A 158 3.89 -5.70 8.53
CA ILE A 158 2.62 -5.12 8.04
C ILE A 158 1.68 -6.22 7.56
N VAL A 159 0.37 -5.95 7.62
CA VAL A 159 -0.63 -6.74 6.91
C VAL A 159 -0.55 -6.42 5.42
N PHE A 160 -0.54 -7.44 4.57
CA PHE A 160 -0.58 -7.28 3.14
C PHE A 160 -1.34 -8.43 2.49
N ASN A 161 -2.37 -8.14 1.71
CA ASN A 161 -3.09 -9.18 0.98
C ASN A 161 -2.55 -9.26 -0.46
N PHE A 162 -1.83 -10.35 -0.77
CA PHE A 162 -1.35 -10.66 -2.13
C PHE A 162 -2.47 -11.19 -3.04
N ASN A 163 -3.63 -11.55 -2.48
CA ASN A 163 -4.75 -12.09 -3.21
C ASN A 163 -5.58 -10.93 -3.77
N THR A 164 -5.43 -10.74 -5.08
CA THR A 164 -5.82 -9.54 -5.79
C THR A 164 -7.31 -9.45 -6.08
N ASP A 165 -8.16 -10.37 -5.63
CA ASP A 165 -9.58 -10.36 -6.00
C ASP A 165 -10.36 -9.18 -5.40
N THR A 166 -10.08 -8.76 -4.16
CA THR A 166 -10.71 -7.58 -3.54
C THR A 166 -10.20 -6.27 -4.14
N LEU A 167 -8.90 -6.17 -4.41
CA LEU A 167 -8.27 -5.03 -5.08
C LEU A 167 -8.71 -4.93 -6.56
N HIS A 168 -8.75 -6.06 -7.28
CA HIS A 168 -9.28 -6.15 -8.64
C HIS A 168 -10.78 -5.92 -8.69
N HIS A 169 -11.60 -6.27 -7.70
CA HIS A 169 -13.04 -6.01 -7.75
C HIS A 169 -13.35 -4.52 -7.50
N ALA A 170 -12.64 -3.89 -6.57
CA ALA A 170 -12.71 -2.44 -6.34
C ALA A 170 -12.22 -1.62 -7.55
N LEU A 171 -11.25 -2.15 -8.31
CA LEU A 171 -10.67 -1.48 -9.49
C LEU A 171 -11.35 -1.86 -10.81
N ARG A 172 -11.79 -3.10 -11.04
CA ARG A 172 -12.49 -3.53 -12.29
C ARG A 172 -13.85 -2.88 -12.46
N THR A 173 -14.52 -2.53 -11.37
CA THR A 173 -15.77 -1.75 -11.43
C THR A 173 -15.53 -0.30 -11.87
N ARG A 174 -14.27 0.16 -11.96
CA ARG A 174 -13.90 1.51 -12.42
C ARG A 174 -12.94 1.54 -13.63
N SER A 175 -12.14 0.50 -13.83
CA SER A 175 -11.07 0.40 -14.83
C SER A 175 -11.47 -0.50 -15.99
N SER A 176 -12.47 -0.05 -16.76
CA SER A 176 -12.63 -0.48 -18.15
C SER A 176 -12.03 0.53 -19.13
N ARG A 177 -11.20 1.47 -18.64
CA ARG A 177 -10.74 2.62 -19.41
C ARG A 177 -9.27 2.92 -19.13
N MET A 178 -8.38 2.20 -19.79
CA MET A 178 -7.24 2.78 -20.49
C MET A 178 -6.57 1.68 -21.31
N LEU A 179 -6.35 1.88 -22.61
CA LEU A 179 -5.11 2.46 -23.14
C LEU A 179 -5.31 3.44 -24.31
N THR A 180 -6.54 3.90 -24.61
CA THR A 180 -6.79 4.65 -25.86
C THR A 180 -7.79 5.80 -25.76
N LYS A 181 -8.26 6.21 -24.57
CA LYS A 181 -9.14 7.38 -24.50
C LYS A 181 -8.29 8.63 -24.74
N ARG A 182 -8.65 9.41 -25.76
CA ARG A 182 -8.12 10.76 -26.04
C ARG A 182 -7.91 11.49 -24.72
N ASP A 183 -6.70 12.00 -24.48
CA ASP A 183 -6.41 12.83 -23.31
C ASP A 183 -7.51 13.90 -23.17
N GLU A 184 -8.27 13.89 -22.08
CA GLU A 184 -9.29 14.93 -21.84
C GLU A 184 -8.66 16.19 -21.22
N ALA A 185 -7.46 16.07 -20.65
CA ALA A 185 -6.69 17.17 -20.08
C ALA A 185 -5.51 17.54 -20.99
N TYR A 186 -5.66 18.62 -21.74
CA TYR A 186 -4.59 19.27 -22.49
C TYR A 186 -4.15 20.54 -21.78
N ARG A 187 -2.84 20.80 -21.79
CA ARG A 187 -2.25 22.00 -21.18
C ARG A 187 -2.65 23.28 -21.90
N CYS A 188 -2.89 23.19 -23.21
CA CYS A 188 -3.41 24.28 -24.02
C CYS A 188 -4.52 23.81 -24.97
N PRO A 189 -5.42 24.71 -25.39
CA PRO A 189 -6.38 24.44 -26.45
C PRO A 189 -5.70 24.05 -27.77
N SER A 190 -6.46 23.43 -28.67
CA SER A 190 -5.97 23.10 -30.02
C SER A 190 -5.48 24.35 -30.76
N GLY A 191 -4.32 24.27 -31.41
CA GLY A 191 -3.66 25.40 -32.11
C GLY A 191 -2.78 26.27 -31.21
N PHE A 192 -2.63 25.91 -29.93
CA PHE A 192 -1.77 26.60 -28.98
C PHE A 192 -0.75 25.65 -28.38
N CYS A 193 0.42 26.19 -28.07
CA CYS A 193 1.47 25.48 -27.35
C CYS A 193 1.66 26.08 -25.96
N ALA A 194 2.08 25.24 -25.02
CA ALA A 194 2.39 25.66 -23.67
C ALA A 194 3.84 26.13 -23.58
N MET A 195 4.06 27.26 -22.94
CA MET A 195 5.39 27.80 -22.62
C MET A 195 5.42 28.22 -21.16
N THR A 196 6.57 28.08 -20.51
CA THR A 196 6.79 28.57 -19.15
C THR A 196 6.57 30.08 -19.08
N LYS A 197 5.77 30.54 -18.12
CA LYS A 197 5.58 31.98 -17.84
C LYS A 197 6.93 32.60 -17.45
N ARG A 198 7.09 33.89 -17.74
CA ARG A 198 8.33 34.64 -17.44
C ARG A 198 8.66 34.66 -15.95
N ASP A 199 7.63 34.67 -15.11
CA ASP A 199 7.66 34.71 -13.65
C ASP A 199 7.18 33.39 -13.02
N ALA A 200 7.22 32.29 -13.78
CA ALA A 200 6.86 30.98 -13.24
C ALA A 200 7.74 30.63 -12.04
N ARG A 201 7.14 30.00 -11.02
CA ARG A 201 7.90 29.37 -9.93
C ARG A 201 8.92 28.35 -10.49
N PRO A 202 9.94 27.91 -9.73
CA PRO A 202 10.77 26.76 -10.12
C PRO A 202 9.96 25.47 -10.17
N ILE A 203 10.41 24.49 -10.97
CA ILE A 203 9.79 23.16 -11.00
C ILE A 203 9.78 22.59 -9.57
N SER A 204 8.66 22.00 -9.16
CA SER A 204 8.50 21.43 -7.82
C SER A 204 7.96 20.01 -7.88
N TRP A 205 8.37 19.20 -6.92
CA TRP A 205 7.86 17.87 -6.65
C TRP A 205 7.60 17.72 -5.15
N ASN A 206 6.75 16.76 -4.79
CA ASN A 206 6.41 16.43 -3.41
C ASN A 206 6.45 14.92 -3.15
N GLY A 207 7.06 14.14 -4.05
CA GLY A 207 7.05 12.69 -4.00
C GLY A 207 5.72 12.14 -4.48
N CYS A 208 5.25 11.07 -3.86
CA CYS A 208 4.01 10.43 -4.29
C CYS A 208 2.73 11.18 -3.88
N GLY A 209 2.71 12.52 -3.75
CA GLY A 209 1.48 13.34 -3.70
C GLY A 209 1.38 14.48 -2.66
N SER A 210 0.49 15.44 -2.94
CA SER A 210 0.22 16.71 -2.20
C SER A 210 -0.99 16.71 -1.23
N ALA A 211 -1.59 15.56 -0.90
CA ALA A 211 -2.82 15.46 -0.07
C ALA A 211 -2.53 14.82 1.32
N PRO A 212 -3.43 14.87 2.33
CA PRO A 212 -3.20 14.21 3.64
C PRO A 212 -3.01 12.68 3.56
N TRP A 213 -3.22 12.12 2.36
CA TRP A 213 -2.93 10.76 1.93
C TRP A 213 -1.49 10.59 1.43
N GLN A 214 -0.52 11.19 2.11
CA GLN A 214 0.88 10.78 1.95
C GLN A 214 0.85 9.25 2.00
N PHE A 215 1.22 8.57 0.90
CA PHE A 215 1.13 7.12 0.74
C PHE A 215 2.12 6.38 1.65
N LYS A 216 2.18 6.75 2.94
CA LYS A 216 2.87 6.08 4.05
C LYS A 216 2.40 4.64 4.25
N PHE A 217 1.40 4.20 3.51
CA PHE A 217 0.63 2.96 3.68
C PHE A 217 0.71 2.05 2.47
N VAL A 218 1.43 2.48 1.44
CA VAL A 218 1.74 1.65 0.31
C VAL A 218 3.24 1.37 0.39
N PRO A 219 3.66 0.09 0.44
CA PRO A 219 5.08 -0.25 0.43
C PRO A 219 5.78 0.49 -0.70
N ASP A 220 6.74 1.33 -0.34
CA ASP A 220 7.54 2.05 -1.32
C ASP A 220 8.57 1.07 -1.89
N PHE A 221 8.29 0.51 -3.07
CA PHE A 221 9.22 -0.33 -3.81
C PHE A 221 10.30 0.51 -4.53
N ASP A 222 10.82 1.52 -3.83
CA ASP A 222 11.73 2.52 -4.37
C ASP A 222 11.10 3.31 -5.54
N PHE A 223 9.79 3.57 -5.45
CA PHE A 223 9.00 4.36 -6.38
C PHE A 223 9.10 5.87 -6.15
N SER A 224 9.68 6.31 -5.03
CA SER A 224 9.91 7.74 -4.74
C SER A 224 10.49 8.52 -5.94
N ASP A 225 11.55 8.02 -6.59
CA ASP A 225 12.12 8.66 -7.79
C ASP A 225 11.13 8.73 -8.97
N CYS A 226 10.27 7.72 -9.11
CA CYS A 226 9.25 7.69 -10.16
C CYS A 226 8.15 8.72 -9.89
N CYS A 227 7.78 8.91 -8.63
CA CYS A 227 6.84 9.94 -8.20
C CYS A 227 7.41 11.35 -8.41
N ASP A 228 8.68 11.58 -8.06
CA ASP A 228 9.35 12.85 -8.31
C ASP A 228 9.38 13.19 -9.81
N GLN A 229 9.69 12.20 -10.65
CA GLN A 229 9.66 12.37 -12.11
C GLN A 229 8.25 12.62 -12.65
N HIS A 230 7.23 12.00 -12.04
CA HIS A 230 5.83 12.22 -12.40
C HIS A 230 5.38 13.64 -12.09
N ASP A 231 5.71 14.13 -10.90
CA ASP A 231 5.47 15.53 -10.50
C ASP A 231 6.20 16.52 -11.40
N ILE A 232 7.49 16.27 -11.69
CA ILE A 232 8.28 17.09 -12.62
C ILE A 232 7.61 17.12 -13.99
N CYS A 233 7.11 15.98 -14.48
CA CYS A 233 6.38 15.90 -15.74
C CYS A 233 5.06 16.69 -15.69
N TYR A 234 4.33 16.63 -14.59
CA TYR A 234 3.13 17.44 -14.39
C TYR A 234 3.44 18.94 -14.28
N ASP A 235 4.65 19.33 -13.89
CA ASP A 235 5.05 20.72 -13.76
C ASP A 235 5.66 21.30 -15.05
N ASP A 236 6.23 20.45 -15.92
CA ASP A 236 6.91 20.86 -17.15
C ASP A 236 5.91 21.28 -18.25
N CYS A 237 6.07 22.49 -18.78
CA CYS A 237 5.22 23.02 -19.85
C CYS A 237 5.41 22.29 -21.19
N ASN A 238 6.52 21.58 -21.37
CA ASN A 238 6.78 20.78 -22.58
C ASN A 238 6.12 19.40 -22.54
N SER A 239 5.58 18.98 -21.39
CA SER A 239 4.92 17.68 -21.27
C SER A 239 3.68 17.61 -22.18
N PRO A 240 3.61 16.62 -23.09
CA PRO A 240 2.62 16.60 -24.16
C PRO A 240 1.20 16.31 -23.66
N SER A 241 1.05 15.52 -22.59
CA SER A 241 -0.26 15.24 -22.00
C SER A 241 -0.18 14.57 -20.63
N VAL A 242 -1.33 14.51 -19.93
CA VAL A 242 -1.47 13.77 -18.68
C VAL A 242 -1.18 12.27 -18.87
N SER A 243 -1.68 11.65 -19.96
CA SER A 243 -1.41 10.23 -20.21
C SER A 243 0.07 9.96 -20.48
N TYR A 244 0.78 10.89 -21.13
CA TYR A 244 2.23 10.75 -21.31
C TYR A 244 2.96 10.67 -19.97
N CYS A 245 2.68 11.60 -19.06
CA CYS A 245 3.29 11.59 -17.73
C CYS A 245 2.91 10.32 -16.94
N ASN A 246 1.63 9.91 -16.99
CA ASN A 246 1.16 8.72 -16.28
C ASN A 246 1.75 7.42 -16.85
N ASN A 247 1.96 7.33 -18.16
CA ASN A 247 2.61 6.18 -18.79
C ASN A 247 4.09 6.09 -18.42
N ASN A 248 4.81 7.21 -18.45
CA ASN A 248 6.20 7.24 -17.99
C ASN A 248 6.33 6.85 -16.51
N PHE A 249 5.38 7.30 -15.70
CA PHE A 249 5.30 6.93 -14.29
C PHE A 249 5.09 5.44 -14.09
N HIS A 250 4.12 4.85 -14.78
CA HIS A 250 3.88 3.41 -14.80
C HIS A 250 5.15 2.65 -15.19
N ASP A 251 5.78 3.02 -16.29
CA ASP A 251 6.94 2.32 -16.83
C ASP A 251 8.15 2.44 -15.91
N CYS A 252 8.34 3.60 -15.26
CA CYS A 252 9.36 3.78 -14.22
C CYS A 252 9.14 2.80 -13.06
N MET A 253 7.93 2.73 -12.49
CA MET A 253 7.62 1.84 -11.37
C MET A 253 7.76 0.36 -11.76
N MET A 254 7.28 0.00 -12.96
CA MET A 254 7.45 -1.36 -13.50
C MET A 254 8.93 -1.73 -13.67
N GLY A 255 9.76 -0.78 -14.08
CA GLY A 255 11.21 -0.91 -14.17
C GLY A 255 11.87 -1.07 -12.80
N LYS A 256 11.45 -0.31 -11.78
CA LYS A 256 11.92 -0.47 -10.39
C LYS A 256 11.61 -1.89 -9.87
N CYS A 257 10.42 -2.42 -10.14
CA CYS A 257 10.09 -3.82 -9.81
C CYS A 257 11.00 -4.85 -10.49
N ASP A 258 11.40 -4.59 -11.74
CA ASP A 258 12.29 -5.47 -12.50
C ASP A 258 13.73 -5.41 -11.99
N GLN A 259 14.19 -4.24 -11.56
CA GLN A 259 15.51 -4.03 -10.97
C GLN A 259 15.60 -4.62 -9.56
N LYS A 260 14.56 -4.45 -8.74
CA LYS A 260 14.50 -4.97 -7.36
C LYS A 260 14.40 -6.49 -7.31
N TYR A 261 13.71 -7.09 -8.28
CA TYR A 261 13.57 -8.55 -8.41
C TYR A 261 14.09 -9.06 -9.77
N PRO A 262 15.42 -9.09 -9.97
CA PRO A 262 16.01 -9.49 -11.24
C PRO A 262 15.96 -11.02 -11.43
N LYS A 263 16.02 -11.46 -12.69
CA LYS A 263 16.10 -12.88 -13.06
C LYS A 263 17.49 -13.48 -12.71
N PRO A 264 17.59 -14.81 -12.47
CA PRO A 264 16.51 -15.80 -12.46
C PRO A 264 15.64 -15.68 -11.20
N LEU A 265 14.32 -15.86 -11.38
CA LEU A 265 13.36 -15.71 -10.29
C LEU A 265 13.16 -17.04 -9.59
N THR A 266 13.35 -17.07 -8.27
CA THR A 266 12.74 -18.10 -7.43
C THR A 266 11.22 -17.87 -7.39
N PRO A 267 10.40 -18.89 -7.03
CA PRO A 267 8.96 -18.70 -6.88
C PRO A 267 8.58 -17.54 -5.95
N VAL A 268 9.35 -17.34 -4.87
CA VAL A 268 9.18 -16.20 -3.94
C VAL A 268 9.46 -14.87 -4.65
N LYS A 269 10.61 -14.72 -5.33
CA LYS A 269 10.93 -13.49 -6.08
C LYS A 269 9.92 -13.22 -7.20
N ALA A 270 9.40 -14.25 -7.86
CA ALA A 270 8.35 -14.10 -8.85
C ALA A 270 7.05 -13.53 -8.24
N GLY A 271 6.69 -14.01 -7.04
CA GLY A 271 5.56 -13.51 -6.27
C GLY A 271 5.69 -12.04 -5.87
N LEU A 272 6.85 -11.67 -5.31
CA LEU A 272 7.14 -10.30 -4.88
C LEU A 272 7.18 -9.33 -6.07
N ARG A 273 7.81 -9.75 -7.18
CA ARG A 273 7.81 -8.98 -8.43
C ARG A 273 6.39 -8.75 -8.95
N ALA A 274 5.52 -9.76 -8.90
CA ALA A 274 4.13 -9.62 -9.32
C ALA A 274 3.36 -8.64 -8.43
N ALA A 275 3.55 -8.71 -7.11
CA ALA A 275 2.92 -7.79 -6.16
C ALA A 275 3.38 -6.34 -6.37
N CYS A 276 4.70 -6.12 -6.55
CA CYS A 276 5.26 -4.81 -6.89
C CYS A 276 4.64 -4.23 -8.16
N LYS A 277 4.56 -5.04 -9.23
CA LYS A 277 3.99 -4.61 -10.50
C LYS A 277 2.50 -4.32 -10.41
N GLU A 278 1.76 -5.06 -9.59
CA GLU A 278 0.34 -4.77 -9.37
C GLU A 278 0.16 -3.44 -8.63
N LEU A 279 0.99 -3.17 -7.62
CA LEU A 279 0.97 -1.90 -6.92
C LEU A 279 1.31 -0.71 -7.83
N ALA A 280 2.28 -0.88 -8.74
CA ALA A 280 2.59 0.11 -9.77
C ALA A 280 1.35 0.44 -10.64
N ARG A 281 0.53 -0.57 -10.96
CA ARG A 281 -0.74 -0.35 -11.67
C ARG A 281 -1.74 0.42 -10.81
N VAL A 282 -1.86 0.13 -9.53
CA VAL A 282 -2.74 0.88 -8.62
C VAL A 282 -2.36 2.36 -8.59
N TYR A 283 -1.06 2.67 -8.45
CA TYR A 283 -0.55 4.05 -8.48
C TYR A 283 -0.94 4.74 -9.78
N THR A 284 -0.70 4.05 -10.91
CA THR A 284 -1.01 4.55 -12.25
C THR A 284 -2.51 4.79 -12.44
N ASP A 285 -3.36 3.88 -11.97
CA ASP A 285 -4.82 3.98 -12.07
C ASP A 285 -5.35 5.18 -11.28
N VAL A 286 -4.80 5.45 -10.08
CA VAL A 286 -5.17 6.61 -9.26
C VAL A 286 -4.88 7.92 -9.99
N VAL A 287 -3.67 8.07 -10.54
CA VAL A 287 -3.28 9.29 -11.26
C VAL A 287 -3.89 9.38 -12.66
N SER A 288 -4.35 8.27 -13.23
CA SER A 288 -5.10 8.26 -14.50
C SER A 288 -6.58 8.61 -14.32
N GLY A 289 -7.04 8.73 -13.08
CA GLY A 289 -8.38 9.21 -12.75
C GLY A 289 -8.55 10.74 -12.86
N PRO A 290 -9.74 11.25 -12.50
CA PRO A 290 -10.07 12.68 -12.58
C PRO A 290 -9.12 13.59 -11.78
N TYR A 291 -8.50 13.08 -10.72
CA TYR A 291 -7.56 13.84 -9.91
C TYR A 291 -6.26 14.17 -10.65
N GLY A 292 -5.71 13.23 -11.42
CA GLY A 292 -4.50 13.53 -12.20
C GLY A 292 -4.76 14.56 -13.30
N ALA A 293 -5.90 14.45 -14.00
CA ALA A 293 -6.35 15.47 -14.96
C ALA A 293 -6.48 16.86 -14.29
N LYS A 294 -7.04 16.91 -13.08
CA LYS A 294 -7.15 18.15 -12.29
C LYS A 294 -5.77 18.72 -11.98
N TYR A 295 -4.87 17.96 -11.37
CA TYR A 295 -3.55 18.46 -10.94
C TYR A 295 -2.65 18.82 -12.13
N PHE A 296 -2.67 18.02 -13.20
CA PHE A 296 -1.95 18.34 -14.44
C PHE A 296 -2.38 19.70 -15.03
N THR A 297 -3.69 19.99 -14.97
CA THR A 297 -4.26 21.28 -15.41
C THR A 297 -3.90 22.40 -14.44
N GLU A 298 -4.05 22.17 -13.13
CA GLU A 298 -3.77 23.15 -12.07
C GLU A 298 -2.31 23.63 -12.12
N TYR A 299 -1.36 22.70 -12.11
CA TYR A 299 0.08 23.03 -12.21
C TYR A 299 0.43 23.67 -13.56
N GLY A 300 -0.27 23.26 -14.63
CA GLY A 300 -0.16 23.90 -15.94
C GLY A 300 -0.63 25.35 -15.93
N MET A 301 -1.76 25.64 -15.29
CA MET A 301 -2.28 27.00 -15.16
C MET A 301 -1.38 27.88 -14.29
N GLU A 302 -0.70 27.32 -13.30
CA GLU A 302 0.24 28.08 -12.46
C GLU A 302 1.49 28.50 -13.24
N ARG A 303 2.09 27.56 -13.98
CA ARG A 303 3.42 27.75 -14.58
C ARG A 303 3.42 28.11 -16.05
N CYS A 304 2.41 27.69 -16.79
CA CYS A 304 2.41 27.74 -18.24
C CYS A 304 1.46 28.80 -18.76
N THR A 305 1.82 29.35 -19.91
CA THR A 305 0.97 30.21 -20.74
C THR A 305 0.82 29.58 -22.10
N CYS A 306 -0.34 29.77 -22.72
CA CYS A 306 -0.62 29.27 -24.07
C CYS A 306 -0.33 30.36 -25.09
N TYR A 307 0.35 30.01 -26.18
CA TYR A 307 0.62 30.90 -27.30
C TYR A 307 0.21 30.25 -28.63
N PRO A 308 -0.29 31.03 -29.61
CA PRO A 308 -0.63 30.49 -30.92
C PRO A 308 0.60 29.88 -31.57
N HIS A 309 0.50 28.66 -32.06
CA HIS A 309 1.58 28.03 -32.83
C HIS A 309 1.01 27.49 -34.15
N PRO A 310 1.56 27.92 -35.31
CA PRO A 310 1.06 27.50 -36.62
C PRO A 310 1.36 26.01 -36.92
N ASP A 311 2.41 25.46 -36.33
CA ASP A 311 2.80 24.04 -36.46
C ASP A 311 2.47 23.23 -35.18
N PRO A 312 2.48 21.89 -35.22
CA PRO A 312 2.41 21.06 -34.00
C PRO A 312 3.51 21.48 -33.03
N CYS A 313 3.19 21.56 -31.74
CA CYS A 313 4.16 21.97 -30.72
C CYS A 313 5.46 21.15 -30.86
N PRO A 314 6.63 21.79 -30.76
CA PRO A 314 7.89 21.07 -30.85
C PRO A 314 7.87 19.93 -29.84
N LYS A 315 7.94 18.69 -30.35
CA LYS A 315 8.19 17.53 -29.51
C LYS A 315 9.68 17.52 -29.25
N THR A 316 10.10 17.82 -28.02
CA THR A 316 11.46 17.53 -27.55
C THR A 316 11.53 16.09 -27.08
#